data_AF-A0A936VSJ1-F1
#
_entry.id   AF-A0A936VSJ1-F1
#
_cell.length_a   1.000
_cell.length_b   1.000
_cell.length_c   1.000
_cell.angle_alpha   90.00
_cell.angle_beta   90.00
_cell.angle_gamma   90.00
#
_symmetry.space_group_name_H-M   'P 1'
#
loop_
_entity.id
_entity.type
_entity.pdbx_description
1 polymer ?
#
loop_
_entity_poly.entity_id
_entity_poly.type
_entity_poly.pdbx_seq_one_letter_code
_entity_poly.pdbx_strand_id
1 'polypeptide(L)'
;MGTHGELSEVVLPRNMSQRRSLFDDSPHTLVNMANELNQHQPGRGHWQDRVSFLLILLGVLLLPSLTMAEGQDSPRLLSDVVTQRADQFALLESDEGALRLFTTSVGPALGLKDAAGVLGARLPSKMVKELGVPELSQSVSELMSALGTWQFANSLRQETGLSTPVLPLPTARQDWLRARNQTAAFSDLLRLTKEELDSRTAQGTSEPRNIELRLAAERTAFEASHQAITAWWNIHGWKDRIRQTKGQSRLCGTWQWIIHNHQQHGEQKSTIVFPPPGATSANAATPAESIFLGDAIYLRWEQNGHIQEDSLLFIKDDQKIEGSFVSNTGGWGPISGKRLAPCKP
;
A
#
# COMPACT_ATOMS: atom_id res chain seq x y z
N MET A 1 42.71 31.16 -40.27
CA MET A 1 42.30 30.59 -41.59
C MET A 1 41.47 29.35 -41.25
N GLY A 2 40.14 29.43 -41.14
CA GLY A 2 39.13 29.57 -42.21
C GLY A 2 38.40 28.21 -42.31
N THR A 3 37.29 28.00 -41.59
CA THR A 3 35.87 28.04 -42.03
C THR A 3 35.46 27.00 -43.09
N HIS A 4 34.50 26.13 -42.72
CA HIS A 4 33.29 25.64 -43.43
C HIS A 4 32.87 24.30 -42.79
N GLY A 5 31.66 24.15 -42.22
CA GLY A 5 30.39 23.86 -42.90
C GLY A 5 30.22 22.33 -42.94
N GLU A 6 29.20 21.69 -42.35
CA GLU A 6 27.85 21.63 -42.89
C GLU A 6 26.88 20.98 -41.88
N LEU A 7 25.69 21.56 -41.75
CA LEU A 7 24.52 21.04 -41.04
C LEU A 7 23.77 20.06 -41.96
N SER A 8 23.15 19.03 -41.40
CA SER A 8 22.06 18.33 -42.08
C SER A 8 20.91 18.04 -41.12
N GLU A 9 19.82 18.69 -41.49
CA GLU A 9 18.47 18.71 -40.97
C GLU A 9 17.68 17.53 -41.56
N VAL A 10 16.92 16.79 -40.75
CA VAL A 10 15.90 15.85 -41.26
C VAL A 10 14.57 16.11 -40.55
N VAL A 11 13.83 17.05 -41.14
CA VAL A 11 12.42 17.04 -41.51
C VAL A 11 11.49 16.00 -40.83
N LEU A 12 10.57 16.53 -40.02
CA LEU A 12 9.28 15.94 -39.66
C LEU A 12 8.25 16.12 -40.80
N PRO A 13 7.29 15.20 -40.99
CA PRO A 13 5.99 15.53 -41.56
C PRO A 13 4.92 15.74 -40.48
N ARG A 14 4.29 16.91 -40.57
CA ARG A 14 3.10 17.37 -39.84
C ARG A 14 1.95 17.48 -40.84
N ASN A 15 0.75 16.97 -40.49
CA ASN A 15 -0.57 17.61 -40.65
C ASN A 15 -1.71 16.57 -40.73
N MET A 16 -2.63 16.64 -39.76
CA MET A 16 -4.02 17.16 -39.87
C MET A 16 -4.98 16.11 -40.43
N SER A 17 -6.24 15.97 -40.02
CA SER A 17 -7.11 16.58 -39.03
C SER A 17 -8.44 15.85 -39.24
N GLN A 18 -9.08 15.29 -38.21
CA GLN A 18 -10.55 15.38 -38.13
C GLN A 18 -11.08 15.00 -36.75
N ARG A 19 -11.69 15.99 -36.10
CA ARG A 19 -12.69 15.81 -35.06
C ARG A 19 -13.94 15.14 -35.65
N ARG A 20 -14.56 14.25 -34.90
CA ARG A 20 -16.02 14.21 -34.70
C ARG A 20 -16.32 13.56 -33.36
N SER A 21 -16.99 14.33 -32.50
CA SER A 21 -17.76 13.81 -31.36
C SER A 21 -19.10 13.27 -31.87
N LEU A 22 -19.68 12.31 -31.17
CA LEU A 22 -21.13 12.20 -30.96
C LEU A 22 -21.40 11.10 -29.93
N PHE A 23 -21.82 11.50 -28.74
CA PHE A 23 -22.75 10.72 -27.93
C PHE A 23 -24.09 10.72 -28.67
N ASP A 24 -24.70 9.56 -28.91
CA ASP A 24 -26.04 9.21 -28.39
C ASP A 24 -26.56 7.86 -28.93
N ASP A 25 -27.27 7.17 -28.03
CA ASP A 25 -28.39 6.25 -28.20
C ASP A 25 -28.24 4.81 -28.75
N SER A 26 -28.14 3.88 -27.79
CA SER A 26 -29.17 2.86 -27.45
C SER A 26 -29.50 1.67 -28.41
N PRO A 27 -30.05 0.55 -27.87
CA PRO A 27 -29.65 -0.80 -28.26
C PRO A 27 -30.78 -1.61 -28.90
N HIS A 28 -30.77 -1.82 -30.21
CA HIS A 28 -31.58 -2.87 -30.86
C HIS A 28 -30.94 -3.31 -32.18
N THR A 29 -30.19 -4.42 -32.16
CA THR A 29 -30.00 -5.35 -33.30
C THR A 29 -29.12 -6.53 -32.85
N LEU A 30 -29.57 -7.23 -31.81
CA LEU A 30 -29.33 -8.68 -31.72
C LEU A 30 -30.22 -9.38 -32.76
N VAL A 31 -29.90 -10.63 -33.10
CA VAL A 31 -30.83 -11.70 -33.55
C VAL A 31 -30.71 -12.19 -35.00
N ASN A 32 -30.17 -11.46 -35.99
CA ASN A 32 -30.25 -11.92 -37.40
C ASN A 32 -29.03 -12.66 -38.00
N MET A 33 -28.03 -13.09 -37.23
CA MET A 33 -26.91 -13.89 -37.77
C MET A 33 -26.75 -15.29 -37.15
N ALA A 34 -27.68 -15.71 -36.29
CA ALA A 34 -27.60 -17.02 -35.64
C ALA A 34 -28.48 -18.11 -36.30
N ASN A 35 -29.20 -17.80 -37.39
CA ASN A 35 -30.25 -18.68 -37.91
C ASN A 35 -30.00 -19.27 -39.32
N GLU A 36 -28.82 -19.10 -39.91
CA GLU A 36 -28.51 -19.59 -41.26
C GLU A 36 -27.34 -20.60 -41.38
N LEU A 37 -26.99 -21.30 -40.30
CA LEU A 37 -25.97 -22.38 -40.38
C LEU A 37 -26.47 -23.76 -39.94
N ASN A 38 -27.79 -23.95 -39.79
CA ASN A 38 -28.36 -25.21 -39.33
C ASN A 38 -29.18 -25.94 -40.40
N GLN A 39 -28.57 -26.24 -41.55
CA GLN A 39 -29.09 -27.26 -42.46
C GLN A 39 -27.94 -28.12 -43.03
N HIS A 40 -28.09 -29.44 -42.85
CA HIS A 40 -27.34 -30.55 -43.45
C HIS A 40 -25.98 -30.96 -42.83
N GLN A 41 -26.00 -31.90 -41.87
CA GLN A 41 -25.52 -33.27 -42.07
C GLN A 41 -25.71 -34.16 -40.81
N PRO A 42 -26.06 -35.46 -40.98
CA PRO A 42 -26.36 -36.37 -39.88
C PRO A 42 -25.12 -37.14 -39.40
N GLY A 43 -25.10 -37.47 -38.11
CA GLY A 43 -24.30 -38.58 -37.59
C GLY A 43 -22.97 -38.22 -36.95
N ARG A 44 -23.00 -37.72 -35.70
CA ARG A 44 -21.92 -37.91 -34.71
C ARG A 44 -22.30 -37.51 -33.26
N GLY A 45 -23.53 -37.82 -32.84
CA GLY A 45 -24.11 -37.41 -31.55
C GLY A 45 -23.65 -38.20 -30.31
N HIS A 46 -22.37 -38.57 -30.18
CA HIS A 46 -21.88 -39.20 -28.93
C HIS A 46 -20.46 -38.74 -28.52
N TRP A 47 -19.70 -38.11 -29.43
CA TRP A 47 -18.35 -37.61 -29.11
C TRP A 47 -18.31 -36.12 -28.75
N GLN A 48 -19.29 -35.32 -29.20
CA GLN A 48 -19.34 -33.89 -28.91
C GLN A 48 -19.84 -33.59 -27.48
N ASP A 49 -20.80 -34.35 -26.96
CA ASP A 49 -21.31 -34.12 -25.60
C ASP A 49 -20.25 -34.40 -24.53
N ARG A 50 -19.34 -35.35 -24.77
CA ARG A 50 -18.23 -35.62 -23.83
C ARG A 50 -17.15 -34.54 -23.85
N VAL A 51 -16.89 -33.90 -25.00
CA VAL A 51 -15.90 -32.82 -25.12
C VAL A 51 -16.46 -31.49 -24.58
N SER A 52 -17.75 -31.21 -24.78
CA SER A 52 -18.41 -30.04 -24.20
C SER A 52 -18.54 -30.13 -22.67
N PHE A 53 -18.84 -31.31 -22.12
CA PHE A 53 -18.84 -31.48 -20.65
C PHE A 53 -17.43 -31.36 -20.05
N LEU A 54 -16.39 -31.87 -20.73
CA LEU A 54 -15.00 -31.72 -20.26
C LEU A 54 -14.51 -30.27 -20.31
N LEU A 55 -14.92 -29.48 -21.30
CA LEU A 55 -14.55 -28.05 -21.39
C LEU A 55 -15.30 -27.18 -20.38
N ILE A 56 -16.54 -27.51 -20.04
CA ILE A 56 -17.30 -26.82 -18.97
C ILE A 56 -16.74 -27.21 -17.59
N LEU A 57 -16.33 -28.46 -17.37
CA LEU A 57 -15.64 -28.86 -16.14
C LEU A 57 -14.21 -28.29 -16.04
N LEU A 58 -13.47 -28.15 -17.16
CA LEU A 58 -12.17 -27.46 -17.16
C LEU A 58 -12.31 -25.96 -16.92
N GLY A 59 -13.38 -25.33 -17.41
CA GLY A 59 -13.69 -23.91 -17.14
C GLY A 59 -14.08 -23.63 -15.69
N VAL A 60 -14.63 -24.62 -14.98
CA VAL A 60 -14.99 -24.52 -13.55
C VAL A 60 -13.84 -24.95 -12.62
N LEU A 61 -12.86 -25.70 -13.11
CA LEU A 61 -11.69 -26.17 -12.34
C LEU A 61 -10.39 -25.37 -12.58
N LEU A 62 -10.39 -24.42 -13.52
CA LEU A 62 -9.29 -23.47 -13.78
C LEU A 62 -9.54 -22.06 -13.20
N LEU A 63 -10.48 -21.92 -12.26
CA LEU A 63 -10.57 -20.77 -11.37
C LEU A 63 -10.01 -21.13 -9.98
N PRO A 64 -8.68 -21.24 -9.79
CA PRO A 64 -8.14 -21.01 -8.47
C PRO A 64 -8.25 -19.51 -8.20
N SER A 65 -9.19 -19.15 -7.33
CA SER A 65 -8.87 -18.24 -6.23
C SER A 65 -8.19 -16.91 -6.58
N LEU A 66 -8.76 -16.15 -7.52
CA LEU A 66 -8.53 -14.70 -7.61
C LEU A 66 -9.82 -13.93 -7.31
N THR A 67 -10.57 -14.39 -6.32
CA THR A 67 -11.24 -13.46 -5.41
C THR A 67 -10.32 -13.27 -4.21
N MET A 68 -9.20 -12.56 -4.41
CA MET A 68 -8.82 -11.60 -3.38
C MET A 68 -10.00 -10.63 -3.35
N ALA A 69 -10.99 -10.92 -2.51
CA ALA A 69 -11.85 -9.88 -1.98
C ALA A 69 -10.94 -9.04 -1.07
N GLU A 70 -10.05 -8.28 -1.71
CA GLU A 70 -9.48 -7.09 -1.12
C GLU A 70 -10.72 -6.23 -0.88
N GLY A 71 -11.11 -6.15 0.40
CA GLY A 71 -12.08 -5.17 0.82
C GLY A 71 -11.66 -3.84 0.22
N GLN A 72 -12.61 -2.95 -0.07
CA GLN A 72 -12.31 -1.59 -0.49
C GLN A 72 -11.66 -0.79 0.67
N ASP A 73 -10.54 -1.27 1.19
CA ASP A 73 -9.71 -0.67 2.21
C ASP A 73 -8.90 0.41 1.50
N SER A 74 -9.55 1.53 1.26
CA SER A 74 -8.96 2.70 0.62
C SER A 74 -8.74 3.79 1.65
N PRO A 75 -7.59 4.49 1.62
CA PRO A 75 -7.41 5.70 2.42
C PRO A 75 -8.42 6.80 2.05
N ARG A 76 -9.18 6.65 0.96
CA ARG A 76 -10.31 7.54 0.61
C ARG A 76 -11.40 7.58 1.68
N LEU A 77 -11.51 6.57 2.55
CA LEU A 77 -12.45 6.55 3.68
C LEU A 77 -12.06 7.52 4.81
N LEU A 78 -10.82 8.04 4.82
CA LEU A 78 -10.35 8.89 5.93
C LEU A 78 -11.16 10.17 6.08
N SER A 79 -11.52 10.85 4.98
CA SER A 79 -12.35 12.06 5.04
C SER A 79 -13.72 11.79 5.64
N ASP A 80 -14.34 10.69 5.22
CA ASP A 80 -15.67 10.30 5.69
C ASP A 80 -15.63 9.96 7.17
N VAL A 81 -14.60 9.25 7.63
CA VAL A 81 -14.39 8.94 9.04
C VAL A 81 -14.18 10.20 9.87
N VAL A 82 -13.39 11.17 9.39
CA VAL A 82 -13.19 12.47 10.07
C VAL A 82 -14.50 13.21 10.22
N THR A 83 -15.33 13.26 9.18
CA THR A 83 -16.61 13.96 9.20
C THR A 83 -17.65 13.22 10.07
N GLN A 84 -17.83 11.92 9.88
CA GLN A 84 -18.83 11.13 10.60
C GLN A 84 -18.56 11.01 12.10
N ARG A 85 -17.29 11.15 12.51
CA ARG A 85 -16.85 11.00 13.90
C ARG A 85 -16.27 12.29 14.47
N ALA A 86 -16.63 13.43 13.90
CA ALA A 86 -16.07 14.73 14.28
C ALA A 86 -16.15 14.96 15.80
N ASP A 87 -17.29 14.65 16.42
CA ASP A 87 -17.51 14.79 17.86
C ASP A 87 -16.60 13.88 18.70
N GLN A 88 -16.33 12.67 18.23
CA GLN A 88 -15.45 11.72 18.94
C GLN A 88 -13.99 12.18 18.89
N PHE A 89 -13.54 12.68 17.73
CA PHE A 89 -12.23 13.31 17.61
C PHE A 89 -12.13 14.62 18.39
N ALA A 90 -13.25 15.32 18.55
CA ALA A 90 -13.29 16.59 19.28
C ALA A 90 -12.94 16.45 20.77
N LEU A 91 -13.21 15.26 21.32
CA LEU A 91 -13.02 14.90 22.73
C LEU A 91 -11.67 14.22 23.03
N LEU A 92 -10.80 14.04 22.03
CA LEU A 92 -9.50 13.39 22.24
C LEU A 92 -8.51 14.33 22.92
N GLU A 93 -7.95 13.88 24.05
CA GLU A 93 -6.98 14.63 24.85
C GLU A 93 -5.74 13.81 25.24
N SER A 94 -5.70 12.52 24.91
CA SER A 94 -4.58 11.65 25.26
C SER A 94 -4.40 10.48 24.29
N ASP A 95 -3.22 9.87 24.32
CA ASP A 95 -2.90 8.68 23.54
C ASP A 95 -3.72 7.46 23.97
N GLU A 96 -4.06 7.32 25.25
CA GLU A 96 -4.93 6.25 25.75
C GLU A 96 -6.35 6.39 25.19
N GLY A 97 -6.88 7.61 25.16
CA GLY A 97 -8.18 7.91 24.56
C GLY A 97 -8.18 7.63 23.06
N ALA A 98 -7.13 8.07 22.36
CA ALA A 98 -6.95 7.84 20.93
C ALA A 98 -6.85 6.34 20.60
N LEU A 99 -6.05 5.58 21.35
CA LEU A 99 -5.88 4.14 21.18
C LEU A 99 -7.19 3.39 21.43
N ARG A 100 -7.95 3.78 22.47
CA ARG A 100 -9.28 3.21 22.73
C ARG A 100 -10.24 3.50 21.59
N LEU A 101 -10.28 4.72 21.08
CA LEU A 101 -11.16 5.08 19.96
C LEU A 101 -10.78 4.33 18.67
N PHE A 102 -9.48 4.19 18.42
CA PHE A 102 -8.94 3.39 17.32
C PHE A 102 -9.37 1.93 17.39
N THR A 103 -9.09 1.27 18.51
CA THR A 103 -9.35 -0.17 18.68
C THR A 103 -10.84 -0.52 18.62
N THR A 104 -11.71 0.38 19.09
CA THR A 104 -13.15 0.12 19.17
C THR A 104 -13.94 0.53 17.94
N SER A 105 -13.52 1.58 17.21
CA SER A 105 -14.38 2.19 16.20
C SER A 105 -13.68 2.72 14.96
N VAL A 106 -12.59 3.46 15.09
CA VAL A 106 -11.91 4.11 13.95
C VAL A 106 -11.13 3.09 13.13
N GLY A 107 -10.37 2.20 13.77
CA GLY A 107 -9.63 1.14 13.08
C GLY A 107 -10.53 0.24 12.23
N PRO A 108 -11.62 -0.33 12.79
CA PRO A 108 -12.57 -1.13 12.01
C PRO A 108 -13.24 -0.37 10.86
N ALA A 109 -13.54 0.92 11.03
CA ALA A 109 -14.13 1.76 9.97
C ALA A 109 -13.14 2.07 8.83
N LEU A 110 -11.84 2.01 9.10
CA LEU A 110 -10.77 2.26 8.14
C LEU A 110 -10.19 0.99 7.50
N GLY A 111 -10.83 -0.18 7.70
CA GLY A 111 -10.30 -1.46 7.22
C GLY A 111 -9.17 -2.04 8.08
N LEU A 112 -8.76 -1.36 9.15
CA LEU A 112 -7.61 -1.72 9.99
C LEU A 112 -7.99 -2.66 11.15
N LYS A 113 -8.93 -3.59 10.91
CA LYS A 113 -9.49 -4.49 11.94
C LYS A 113 -8.42 -5.32 12.65
N ASP A 114 -7.43 -5.79 11.90
CA ASP A 114 -6.34 -6.59 12.44
C ASP A 114 -5.43 -5.80 13.38
N ALA A 115 -5.08 -4.57 13.00
CA ALA A 115 -4.29 -3.68 13.85
C ALA A 115 -5.07 -3.31 15.13
N ALA A 116 -6.36 -3.00 14.98
CA ALA A 116 -7.26 -2.75 16.11
C ALA A 116 -7.35 -3.96 17.05
N GLY A 117 -7.46 -5.18 16.51
CA GLY A 117 -7.49 -6.42 17.28
C GLY A 117 -6.20 -6.68 18.05
N VAL A 118 -5.04 -6.50 17.40
CA VAL A 118 -3.72 -6.70 18.03
C VAL A 118 -3.49 -5.72 19.17
N LEU A 119 -3.82 -4.44 18.97
CA LEU A 119 -3.64 -3.40 19.98
C LEU A 119 -4.67 -3.47 21.11
N GLY A 120 -5.88 -3.98 20.83
CA GLY A 120 -6.92 -4.19 21.85
C GLY A 120 -6.74 -5.47 22.67
N ALA A 121 -5.91 -6.41 22.21
CA ALA A 121 -5.71 -7.70 22.86
C ALA A 121 -4.66 -7.64 23.98
N ARG A 122 -4.84 -8.49 25.00
CA ARG A 122 -3.79 -8.76 26.00
C ARG A 122 -2.85 -9.83 25.47
N LEU A 123 -1.74 -9.39 24.87
CA LEU A 123 -0.77 -10.28 24.24
C LEU A 123 0.36 -10.67 25.22
N PRO A 124 0.88 -11.91 25.14
CA PRO A 124 2.13 -12.29 25.80
C PRO A 124 3.30 -11.42 25.33
N SER A 125 4.27 -11.14 26.20
CA SER A 125 5.43 -10.28 25.90
C SER A 125 6.21 -10.72 24.65
N LYS A 126 6.31 -12.03 24.40
CA LYS A 126 6.91 -12.58 23.18
C LYS A 126 6.18 -12.11 21.91
N MET A 127 4.85 -12.15 21.91
CA MET A 127 4.03 -11.70 20.78
C MET A 127 4.09 -10.20 20.58
N VAL A 128 4.17 -9.41 21.66
CA VAL A 128 4.33 -7.95 21.58
C VAL A 128 5.56 -7.57 20.75
N LYS A 129 6.69 -8.23 21.01
CA LYS A 129 7.93 -8.00 20.25
C LYS A 129 7.84 -8.56 18.83
N GLU A 130 7.30 -9.76 18.67
CA GLU A 130 7.21 -10.44 17.38
C GLU A 130 6.24 -9.79 16.39
N LEU A 131 5.23 -9.10 16.89
CA LEU A 131 4.23 -8.36 16.12
C LEU A 131 4.57 -6.86 16.02
N GLY A 132 5.75 -6.42 16.48
CA GLY A 132 6.12 -5.00 16.38
C GLY A 132 5.05 -4.06 16.95
N VAL A 133 4.44 -4.47 18.07
CA VAL A 133 3.33 -3.73 18.69
C VAL A 133 3.73 -2.30 19.08
N PRO A 134 4.95 -2.01 19.57
CA PRO A 134 5.37 -0.63 19.82
C PRO A 134 5.35 0.24 18.56
N GLU A 135 5.88 -0.25 17.45
CA GLU A 135 5.91 0.46 16.18
C GLU A 135 4.51 0.64 15.61
N LEU A 136 3.67 -0.39 15.71
CA LEU A 136 2.26 -0.33 15.32
C LEU A 136 1.49 0.70 16.16
N SER A 137 1.69 0.71 17.47
CA SER A 137 1.07 1.68 18.39
C SER A 137 1.50 3.10 18.08
N GLN A 138 2.77 3.31 17.71
CA GLN A 138 3.29 4.60 17.29
C GLN A 138 2.62 5.07 15.99
N SER A 139 2.51 4.21 14.97
CA SER A 139 1.80 4.56 13.74
C SER A 139 0.31 4.87 13.97
N VAL A 140 -0.34 4.18 14.93
CA VAL A 140 -1.72 4.49 15.34
C VAL A 140 -1.81 5.84 16.04
N SER A 141 -0.87 6.18 16.91
CA SER A 141 -0.82 7.51 17.54
C SER A 141 -0.70 8.61 16.47
N GLU A 142 0.19 8.44 15.49
CA GLU A 142 0.36 9.36 14.36
C GLU A 142 -0.91 9.51 13.52
N LEU A 143 -1.58 8.40 13.19
CA LEU A 143 -2.85 8.42 12.48
C LEU A 143 -3.90 9.20 13.28
N MET A 144 -4.08 8.86 14.56
CA MET A 144 -5.14 9.45 15.38
C MET A 144 -4.91 10.94 15.64
N SER A 145 -3.66 11.36 15.83
CA SER A 145 -3.34 12.79 15.95
C SER A 145 -3.58 13.53 14.64
N ALA A 146 -3.21 12.94 13.49
CA ALA A 146 -3.46 13.55 12.19
C ALA A 146 -4.97 13.68 11.90
N LEU A 147 -5.77 12.66 12.21
CA LEU A 147 -7.23 12.73 12.10
C LEU A 147 -7.83 13.79 13.04
N GLY A 148 -7.31 13.89 14.27
CA GLY A 148 -7.71 14.92 15.23
C GLY A 148 -7.39 16.34 14.77
N THR A 149 -6.21 16.56 14.19
CA THR A 149 -5.82 17.84 13.58
C THR A 149 -6.68 18.16 12.37
N TRP A 150 -6.95 17.18 11.50
CA TRP A 150 -7.81 17.37 10.33
C TRP A 150 -9.24 17.73 10.74
N GLN A 151 -9.79 17.06 11.75
CA GLN A 151 -11.10 17.41 12.30
C GLN A 151 -11.15 18.86 12.80
N PHE A 152 -10.15 19.28 13.58
CA PHE A 152 -10.10 20.65 14.11
C PHE A 152 -9.99 21.70 12.99
N ALA A 153 -9.17 21.44 11.98
CA ALA A 153 -9.07 22.31 10.83
C ALA A 153 -10.41 22.38 10.05
N ASN A 154 -11.11 21.25 9.89
CA ASN A 154 -12.41 21.21 9.24
C ASN A 154 -13.49 21.96 10.02
N SER A 155 -13.49 21.95 11.36
CA SER A 155 -14.48 22.71 12.14
C SER A 155 -14.34 24.21 11.90
N LEU A 156 -13.11 24.72 11.78
CA LEU A 156 -12.86 26.14 11.48
C LEU A 156 -13.24 26.53 10.04
N ARG A 157 -13.25 25.58 9.10
CA ARG A 157 -13.72 25.81 7.72
C ARG A 157 -15.25 25.91 7.63
N GLN A 158 -15.96 25.13 8.46
CA GLN A 158 -17.42 25.04 8.42
C GLN A 158 -18.13 26.17 9.18
N GLU A 159 -17.40 26.94 9.99
CA GLU A 159 -17.89 28.19 10.58
C GLU A 159 -18.14 29.26 9.51
N THR A 160 -19.29 29.15 8.85
CA THR A 160 -19.72 29.97 7.71
C THR A 160 -20.65 31.12 8.13
N GLY A 161 -20.89 31.31 9.44
CA GLY A 161 -21.77 32.36 9.95
C GLY A 161 -21.09 33.25 10.99
N LEU A 162 -21.41 34.55 10.97
CA LEU A 162 -21.03 35.58 11.96
C LEU A 162 -21.47 35.26 13.41
N SER A 163 -22.10 34.11 13.66
CA SER A 163 -22.75 33.77 14.94
C SER A 163 -22.37 32.40 15.51
N THR A 164 -21.51 31.62 14.85
CA THR A 164 -21.01 30.37 15.44
C THR A 164 -19.75 30.69 16.24
N PRO A 165 -19.71 30.37 17.56
CA PRO A 165 -18.53 30.65 18.36
C PRO A 165 -17.38 29.73 17.95
N VAL A 166 -16.23 30.31 17.62
CA VAL A 166 -14.94 29.58 17.60
C VAL A 166 -14.76 29.02 19.01
N LEU A 167 -15.00 27.73 19.17
CA LEU A 167 -14.85 27.08 20.46
C LEU A 167 -13.35 26.97 20.78
N PRO A 168 -12.90 27.46 21.96
CA PRO A 168 -11.52 27.31 22.35
C PRO A 168 -11.19 25.83 22.44
N LEU A 169 -10.10 25.44 21.80
CA LEU A 169 -9.58 24.08 21.90
C LEU A 169 -9.13 23.84 23.36
N PRO A 170 -9.63 22.80 24.05
CA PRO A 170 -9.17 22.51 25.41
C PRO A 170 -7.65 22.39 25.47
N THR A 171 -7.02 22.95 26.50
CA THR A 171 -5.54 22.99 26.62
C THR A 171 -4.93 21.59 26.53
N ALA A 172 -5.55 20.60 27.18
CA ALA A 172 -5.10 19.20 27.14
C ALA A 172 -5.08 18.65 25.70
N ARG A 173 -6.13 18.93 24.92
CA ARG A 173 -6.20 18.56 23.50
C ARG A 173 -5.16 19.30 22.66
N GLN A 174 -4.98 20.59 22.90
CA GLN A 174 -3.99 21.39 22.18
C GLN A 174 -2.57 20.85 22.42
N ASP A 175 -2.23 20.54 23.67
CA ASP A 175 -0.91 20.02 24.03
C ASP A 175 -0.70 18.61 23.47
N TRP A 176 -1.71 17.75 23.53
CA TRP A 176 -1.65 16.42 22.91
C TRP A 176 -1.43 16.51 21.39
N LEU A 177 -2.20 17.33 20.67
CA LEU A 177 -2.03 17.52 19.23
C LEU A 177 -0.66 18.14 18.90
N ARG A 178 -0.17 19.11 19.67
CA ARG A 178 1.15 19.74 19.45
C ARG A 178 2.30 18.77 19.69
N ALA A 179 2.20 17.91 20.71
CA ALA A 179 3.22 16.91 21.00
C ALA A 179 3.42 15.93 19.83
N ARG A 180 2.35 15.65 19.07
CA ARG A 180 2.33 14.68 17.97
C ARG A 180 2.42 15.30 16.59
N ASN A 181 2.06 16.57 16.44
CA ASN A 181 2.05 17.32 15.18
C ASN A 181 2.95 18.55 15.26
N GLN A 182 4.19 18.42 14.77
CA GLN A 182 5.19 19.49 14.79
C GLN A 182 5.19 20.35 13.51
N THR A 183 4.06 20.41 12.81
CA THR A 183 3.95 21.22 11.59
C THR A 183 3.87 22.71 11.90
N ALA A 184 4.50 23.51 11.05
CA ALA A 184 4.36 24.97 11.07
C ALA A 184 2.90 25.37 10.84
N ALA A 185 2.18 24.69 9.92
CA ALA A 185 0.79 25.01 9.61
C ALA A 185 -0.14 24.86 10.82
N PHE A 186 -0.02 23.78 11.60
CA PHE A 186 -0.85 23.61 12.79
C PHE A 186 -0.51 24.64 13.88
N SER A 187 0.77 24.97 14.05
CA SER A 187 1.20 26.02 14.99
C SER A 187 0.65 27.39 14.61
N ASP A 188 0.68 27.72 13.32
CA ASP A 188 0.12 28.96 12.78
C ASP A 188 -1.41 29.01 12.95
N LEU A 189 -2.11 27.90 12.70
CA LEU A 189 -3.55 27.80 12.90
C LEU A 189 -3.93 28.06 14.37
N LEU A 190 -3.21 27.45 15.32
CA LEU A 190 -3.44 27.66 16.75
C LEU A 190 -3.20 29.11 17.16
N ARG A 191 -2.13 29.74 16.64
CA ARG A 191 -1.83 31.15 16.89
C ARG A 191 -2.96 32.05 16.38
N LEU A 192 -3.38 31.88 15.12
CA LEU A 192 -4.45 32.66 14.50
C LEU A 192 -5.80 32.45 15.20
N THR A 193 -6.10 31.22 15.65
CA THR A 193 -7.33 30.92 16.39
C THR A 193 -7.37 31.67 17.72
N LYS A 194 -6.25 31.72 18.45
CA LYS A 194 -6.15 32.47 19.71
C LYS A 194 -6.31 33.97 19.49
N GLU A 195 -5.62 34.48 18.48
CA GLU A 195 -5.68 35.88 18.06
C GLU A 195 -7.10 36.34 17.67
N GLU A 196 -7.86 35.49 16.97
CA GLU A 196 -9.27 35.73 16.64
C GLU A 196 -10.15 35.75 17.91
N LEU A 197 -9.91 34.82 18.85
CA LEU A 197 -10.64 34.77 20.12
C LEU A 197 -10.39 36.05 20.95
N ASP A 198 -9.13 36.47 21.08
CA ASP A 198 -8.72 37.67 21.82
C ASP A 198 -9.29 38.96 21.18
N SER A 199 -9.46 39.00 19.85
CA SER A 199 -10.05 40.15 19.17
C SER A 199 -11.57 40.14 19.09
N ARG A 200 -12.24 38.99 19.17
CA ARG A 200 -13.71 38.97 19.38
C ARG A 200 -14.08 39.57 20.73
N THR A 201 -13.23 39.43 21.75
CA THR A 201 -13.41 40.12 23.04
C THR A 201 -13.15 41.62 22.99
N ALA A 202 -12.44 42.11 21.97
CA ALA A 202 -12.09 43.51 21.78
C ALA A 202 -12.68 44.04 20.46
N GLN A 203 -13.94 44.48 20.48
CA GLN A 203 -14.72 44.98 19.33
C GLN A 203 -13.89 45.76 18.28
N GLY A 204 -13.52 45.10 17.17
CA GLY A 204 -12.83 45.75 16.05
C GLY A 204 -12.57 44.81 14.85
N THR A 205 -13.08 45.21 13.67
CA THR A 205 -12.75 44.73 12.30
C THR A 205 -12.36 43.25 12.13
N SER A 206 -13.34 42.36 11.91
CA SER A 206 -13.20 40.89 11.88
C SER A 206 -13.03 40.24 10.49
N GLU A 207 -13.23 40.98 9.39
CA GLU A 207 -13.31 40.42 8.03
C GLU A 207 -11.96 39.89 7.47
N PRO A 208 -10.85 40.67 7.47
CA PRO A 208 -9.58 40.22 6.88
C PRO A 208 -8.97 39.03 7.64
N ARG A 209 -9.17 39.00 8.96
CA ARG A 209 -8.61 37.97 9.85
C ARG A 209 -9.30 36.61 9.69
N ASN A 210 -10.57 36.63 9.30
CA ASN A 210 -11.33 35.42 8.98
C ASN A 210 -10.74 34.70 7.75
N ILE A 211 -10.31 35.45 6.72
CA ILE A 211 -9.70 34.87 5.51
C ILE A 211 -8.38 34.18 5.83
N GLU A 212 -7.49 34.83 6.61
CA GLU A 212 -6.21 34.25 7.02
C GLU A 212 -6.40 32.97 7.85
N LEU A 213 -7.34 32.99 8.81
CA LEU A 213 -7.67 31.82 9.62
C LEU A 213 -8.18 30.66 8.75
N ARG A 214 -9.06 30.93 7.78
CA ARG A 214 -9.57 29.91 6.85
C ARG A 214 -8.49 29.34 5.95
N LEU A 215 -7.59 30.18 5.42
CA LEU A 215 -6.45 29.71 4.62
C LEU A 215 -5.49 28.84 5.44
N ALA A 216 -5.23 29.23 6.69
CA ALA A 216 -4.45 28.42 7.61
C ALA A 216 -5.15 27.08 7.89
N ALA A 217 -6.47 27.08 8.09
CA ALA A 217 -7.25 25.86 8.32
C ALA A 217 -7.23 24.94 7.10
N GLU A 218 -7.36 25.45 5.87
CA GLU A 218 -7.23 24.65 4.64
C GLU A 218 -5.84 24.00 4.53
N ARG A 219 -4.78 24.77 4.79
CA ARG A 219 -3.41 24.25 4.75
C ARG A 219 -3.19 23.16 5.81
N THR A 220 -3.62 23.40 7.04
CA THR A 220 -3.53 22.41 8.13
C THR A 220 -4.33 21.15 7.80
N ALA A 221 -5.54 21.28 7.26
CA ALA A 221 -6.36 20.13 6.85
C ALA A 221 -5.67 19.31 5.76
N PHE A 222 -5.08 19.97 4.75
CA PHE A 222 -4.34 19.30 3.69
C PHE A 222 -3.12 18.53 4.25
N GLU A 223 -2.26 19.19 5.04
CA GLU A 223 -1.07 18.55 5.63
C GLU A 223 -1.46 17.39 6.55
N ALA A 224 -2.48 17.57 7.40
CA ALA A 224 -2.98 16.52 8.29
C ALA A 224 -3.58 15.33 7.51
N SER A 225 -4.29 15.58 6.40
CA SER A 225 -4.81 14.51 5.55
C SER A 225 -3.69 13.67 4.95
N HIS A 226 -2.60 14.30 4.50
CA HIS A 226 -1.44 13.60 3.96
C HIS A 226 -0.72 12.75 5.02
N GLN A 227 -0.56 13.29 6.23
CA GLN A 227 -0.04 12.55 7.38
C GLN A 227 -0.92 11.35 7.73
N ALA A 228 -2.24 11.54 7.77
CA ALA A 228 -3.19 10.45 8.03
C ALA A 228 -3.10 9.34 6.97
N ILE A 229 -2.98 9.68 5.68
CA ILE A 229 -2.80 8.70 4.59
C ILE A 229 -1.49 7.92 4.78
N THR A 230 -0.41 8.60 5.13
CA THR A 230 0.90 7.98 5.34
C THR A 230 0.87 7.02 6.52
N ALA A 231 0.33 7.46 7.66
CA ALA A 231 0.16 6.63 8.84
C ALA A 231 -0.79 5.45 8.59
N TRP A 232 -1.85 5.66 7.80
CA TRP A 232 -2.75 4.59 7.38
C TRP A 232 -2.02 3.51 6.59
N TRP A 233 -1.19 3.86 5.60
CA TRP A 233 -0.39 2.88 4.84
C TRP A 233 0.65 2.17 5.71
N ASN A 234 1.24 2.89 6.67
CA ASN A 234 2.12 2.28 7.66
C ASN A 234 1.33 1.23 8.45
N ILE A 235 0.16 1.56 8.98
CA ILE A 235 -0.64 0.59 9.73
C ILE A 235 -1.12 -0.53 8.81
N HIS A 236 -1.56 -0.28 7.58
CA HIS A 236 -2.06 -1.30 6.66
C HIS A 236 -0.97 -2.34 6.32
N GLY A 237 0.21 -1.88 5.89
CA GLY A 237 1.33 -2.75 5.49
C GLY A 237 2.13 -3.38 6.64
N TRP A 238 1.70 -3.22 7.89
CA TRP A 238 2.49 -3.62 9.07
C TRP A 238 2.80 -5.12 9.10
N LYS A 239 1.83 -5.98 8.79
CA LYS A 239 2.00 -7.43 8.76
C LYS A 239 3.02 -7.84 7.73
N ASP A 240 2.98 -7.21 6.56
CA ASP A 240 3.87 -7.54 5.46
C ASP A 240 5.30 -7.10 5.78
N ARG A 241 5.49 -5.92 6.39
CA ARG A 241 6.82 -5.52 6.88
C ARG A 241 7.38 -6.51 7.89
N ILE A 242 6.57 -6.96 8.85
CA ILE A 242 7.01 -7.97 9.83
C ILE A 242 7.34 -9.30 9.15
N ARG A 243 6.48 -9.76 8.24
CA ARG A 243 6.69 -10.99 7.47
C ARG A 243 7.98 -10.91 6.67
N GLN A 244 8.21 -9.78 6.01
CA GLN A 244 9.41 -9.50 5.24
C GLN A 244 10.66 -9.49 6.11
N THR A 245 10.67 -8.74 7.21
CA THR A 245 11.82 -8.69 8.13
C THR A 245 12.12 -10.05 8.73
N LYS A 246 11.11 -10.82 9.16
CA LYS A 246 11.30 -12.19 9.67
C LYS A 246 11.83 -13.13 8.59
N GLY A 247 11.25 -13.10 7.40
CA GLY A 247 11.69 -13.92 6.26
C GLY A 247 13.14 -13.63 5.85
N GLN A 248 13.50 -12.35 5.75
CA GLN A 248 14.87 -11.92 5.50
C GLN A 248 15.83 -12.37 6.62
N SER A 249 15.40 -12.28 7.88
CA SER A 249 16.20 -12.74 9.02
C SER A 249 16.47 -14.25 8.95
N ARG A 250 15.47 -15.03 8.50
CA ARG A 250 15.63 -16.47 8.25
C ARG A 250 16.56 -16.73 7.08
N LEU A 251 16.41 -16.02 5.95
CA LEU A 251 17.25 -16.19 4.76
C LEU A 251 18.70 -15.74 4.98
N CYS A 252 18.93 -14.86 5.94
CA CYS A 252 20.22 -14.28 6.25
C CYS A 252 21.31 -15.34 6.47
N GLY A 253 22.39 -15.25 5.69
CA GLY A 253 23.59 -16.05 5.88
C GLY A 253 24.32 -16.34 4.57
N THR A 254 25.31 -17.22 4.67
CA THR A 254 26.03 -17.76 3.51
C THR A 254 25.45 -19.11 3.14
N TRP A 255 25.08 -19.26 1.88
CA TRP A 255 24.42 -20.45 1.34
C TRP A 255 25.24 -21.03 0.20
N GLN A 256 25.34 -22.36 0.16
CA GLN A 256 25.78 -23.09 -1.01
C GLN A 256 24.55 -23.39 -1.86
N TRP A 257 24.46 -22.75 -3.02
CA TRP A 257 23.39 -22.91 -3.98
C TRP A 257 23.79 -23.94 -5.03
N ILE A 258 22.86 -24.81 -5.40
CA ILE A 258 23.02 -25.80 -6.46
C ILE A 258 21.80 -25.69 -7.37
N ILE A 259 22.04 -25.35 -8.62
CA ILE A 259 21.02 -25.21 -9.67
C ILE A 259 21.27 -26.29 -10.71
N HIS A 260 20.26 -27.10 -10.98
CA HIS A 260 20.31 -28.04 -12.10
C HIS A 260 19.46 -27.48 -13.24
N ASN A 261 20.11 -27.02 -14.30
CA ASN A 261 19.43 -26.43 -15.45
C ASN A 261 19.08 -27.53 -16.46
N HIS A 262 17.78 -27.81 -16.62
CA HIS A 262 17.28 -28.82 -17.54
C HIS A 262 17.41 -28.44 -19.02
N GLN A 263 17.54 -27.15 -19.35
CA GLN A 263 17.74 -26.71 -20.73
C GLN A 263 19.13 -27.09 -21.25
N GLN A 264 20.14 -27.01 -20.38
CA GLN A 264 21.54 -27.27 -20.73
C GLN A 264 22.07 -28.59 -20.12
N HIS A 265 21.22 -29.31 -19.38
CA HIS A 265 21.55 -30.49 -18.57
C HIS A 265 22.81 -30.30 -17.70
N GLY A 266 22.98 -29.10 -17.15
CA GLY A 266 24.15 -28.70 -16.38
C GLY A 266 23.83 -28.52 -14.90
N GLU A 267 24.77 -28.88 -14.03
CA GLU A 267 24.73 -28.49 -12.61
C GLU A 267 25.66 -27.29 -12.40
N GLN A 268 25.12 -26.24 -11.80
CA GLN A 268 25.87 -25.08 -11.36
C GLN A 268 25.85 -25.01 -9.84
N LYS A 269 27.04 -24.89 -9.26
CA LYS A 269 27.23 -24.71 -7.83
C LYS A 269 27.82 -23.34 -7.54
N SER A 270 27.17 -22.58 -6.67
CA SER A 270 27.58 -21.23 -6.32
C SER A 270 27.44 -20.98 -4.81
N THR A 271 28.02 -19.88 -4.35
CA THR A 271 27.85 -19.40 -2.98
C THR A 271 27.10 -18.08 -3.03
N ILE A 272 25.99 -17.98 -2.31
CA ILE A 272 25.17 -16.77 -2.20
C ILE A 272 25.22 -16.27 -0.76
N VAL A 273 25.35 -14.96 -0.60
CA VAL A 273 25.34 -14.31 0.71
C VAL A 273 24.14 -13.39 0.78
N PHE A 274 23.21 -13.67 1.70
CA PHE A 274 22.11 -12.77 2.02
C PHE A 274 22.46 -11.91 3.23
N PRO A 275 22.38 -10.57 3.13
CA PRO A 275 22.76 -9.67 4.21
C PRO A 275 21.70 -9.64 5.33
N PRO A 276 22.06 -9.11 6.52
CA PRO A 276 21.08 -8.85 7.58
C PRO A 276 20.01 -7.85 7.13
N PRO A 277 18.78 -7.95 7.68
CA PRO A 277 17.71 -7.00 7.38
C PRO A 277 18.18 -5.55 7.61
N GLY A 278 17.96 -4.68 6.62
CA GLY A 278 18.38 -3.28 6.66
C GLY A 278 19.83 -3.02 6.24
N ALA A 279 20.64 -4.05 5.98
CA ALA A 279 21.99 -3.89 5.45
C ALA A 279 22.01 -4.05 3.93
N THR A 280 22.51 -3.03 3.22
CA THR A 280 22.91 -3.13 1.82
C THR A 280 24.40 -3.44 1.74
N SER A 281 24.75 -4.66 1.33
CA SER A 281 26.15 -5.03 1.09
C SER A 281 26.47 -4.90 -0.39
N ALA A 282 27.49 -4.11 -0.73
CA ALA A 282 27.98 -3.95 -2.11
C ALA A 282 28.49 -5.27 -2.74
N ASN A 283 28.78 -6.27 -1.90
CA ASN A 283 29.32 -7.57 -2.34
C ASN A 283 28.30 -8.72 -2.22
N ALA A 284 27.07 -8.44 -1.77
CA ALA A 284 26.02 -9.46 -1.67
C ALA A 284 25.16 -9.45 -2.94
N ALA A 285 24.99 -10.62 -3.55
CA ALA A 285 23.97 -10.81 -4.58
C ALA A 285 22.62 -10.53 -3.93
N THR A 286 22.00 -9.41 -4.31
CA THR A 286 20.71 -8.98 -3.75
C THR A 286 19.65 -9.20 -4.83
N PRO A 287 18.61 -10.00 -4.55
CA PRO A 287 17.52 -10.17 -5.51
C PRO A 287 16.81 -8.83 -5.71
N ALA A 288 16.34 -8.59 -6.93
CA ALA A 288 15.53 -7.41 -7.27
C ALA A 288 14.20 -7.41 -6.50
N GLU A 289 13.64 -8.59 -6.24
CA GLU A 289 12.45 -8.76 -5.42
C GLU A 289 12.59 -9.98 -4.50
N SER A 290 12.06 -9.86 -3.28
CA SER A 290 11.95 -10.98 -2.35
C SER A 290 10.61 -10.95 -1.64
N ILE A 291 9.88 -12.06 -1.68
CA ILE A 291 8.59 -12.23 -1.00
C ILE A 291 8.68 -13.47 -0.12
N PHE A 292 8.25 -13.34 1.14
CA PHE A 292 8.24 -14.43 2.11
C PHE A 292 6.81 -14.73 2.53
N LEU A 293 6.38 -15.99 2.46
CA LEU A 293 5.05 -16.46 2.86
C LEU A 293 5.17 -17.69 3.75
N GLY A 294 5.40 -17.46 5.05
CA GLY A 294 5.71 -18.54 5.99
C GLY A 294 7.05 -19.17 5.65
N ASP A 295 7.04 -20.43 5.22
CA ASP A 295 8.24 -21.16 4.78
C ASP A 295 8.54 -20.96 3.28
N ALA A 296 7.56 -20.50 2.50
CA ALA A 296 7.76 -20.24 1.09
C ALA A 296 8.51 -18.92 0.86
N ILE A 297 9.39 -18.93 -0.13
CA ILE A 297 10.22 -17.80 -0.54
C ILE A 297 10.10 -17.67 -2.05
N TYR A 298 9.83 -16.46 -2.51
CA TYR A 298 10.00 -16.08 -3.90
C TYR A 298 11.16 -15.10 -3.99
N LEU A 299 12.12 -15.37 -4.88
CA LEU A 299 13.23 -14.47 -5.18
C LEU A 299 13.23 -14.17 -6.67
N ARG A 300 13.34 -12.90 -7.03
CA ARG A 300 13.53 -12.46 -8.41
C ARG A 300 14.92 -11.88 -8.56
N TRP A 301 15.70 -12.41 -9.47
CA TRP A 301 17.03 -11.93 -9.82
C TRP A 301 16.95 -11.20 -11.15
N GLU A 302 17.53 -10.01 -11.21
CA GLU A 302 17.66 -9.25 -12.45
C GLU A 302 19.10 -8.82 -12.66
N GLN A 303 19.70 -9.25 -13.76
CA GLN A 303 21.05 -8.84 -14.12
C GLN A 303 21.21 -8.77 -15.63
N ASN A 304 21.59 -7.61 -16.15
CA ASN A 304 21.84 -7.38 -17.58
C ASN A 304 20.69 -7.84 -18.51
N GLY A 305 19.44 -7.67 -18.09
CA GLY A 305 18.25 -8.11 -18.83
C GLY A 305 17.91 -9.60 -18.69
N HIS A 306 18.73 -10.39 -17.98
CA HIS A 306 18.36 -11.73 -17.55
C HIS A 306 17.51 -11.66 -16.29
N ILE A 307 16.36 -12.32 -16.34
CA ILE A 307 15.43 -12.45 -15.23
C ILE A 307 15.39 -13.92 -14.86
N GLN A 308 15.63 -14.22 -13.58
CA GLN A 308 15.42 -15.53 -13.00
C GLN A 308 14.47 -15.40 -11.81
N GLU A 309 13.47 -16.26 -11.76
CA GLU A 309 12.49 -16.31 -10.69
C GLU A 309 12.60 -17.65 -9.98
N ASP A 310 12.87 -17.60 -8.67
CA ASP A 310 13.03 -18.76 -7.82
C ASP A 310 11.79 -18.90 -6.93
N SER A 311 11.22 -20.11 -6.88
CA SER A 311 10.20 -20.51 -5.92
C SER A 311 10.78 -21.55 -4.99
N LEU A 312 10.97 -21.21 -3.72
CA LEU A 312 11.76 -21.97 -2.75
C LEU A 312 10.96 -22.20 -1.46
N LEU A 313 11.38 -23.19 -0.68
CA LEU A 313 10.81 -23.52 0.62
C LEU A 313 11.93 -23.70 1.65
N PHE A 314 11.83 -23.05 2.81
CA PHE A 314 12.64 -23.34 3.97
C PHE A 314 12.35 -24.76 4.48
N ILE A 315 13.41 -25.52 4.70
CA ILE A 315 13.34 -26.89 5.22
C ILE A 315 14.44 -27.14 6.27
N LYS A 316 14.19 -28.09 7.17
CA LYS A 316 15.11 -28.50 8.25
C LYS A 316 15.57 -27.31 9.12
N ASP A 317 14.64 -26.65 9.80
CA ASP A 317 14.92 -25.52 10.71
C ASP A 317 15.81 -24.45 10.06
N ASP A 318 15.43 -24.07 8.84
CA ASP A 318 16.08 -23.08 7.99
C ASP A 318 17.52 -23.42 7.57
N GLN A 319 18.00 -24.65 7.81
CA GLN A 319 19.35 -25.06 7.38
C GLN A 319 19.44 -25.42 5.89
N LYS A 320 18.29 -25.65 5.27
CA LYS A 320 18.19 -25.96 3.85
C LYS A 320 17.04 -25.19 3.21
N ILE A 321 17.13 -25.05 1.91
CA ILE A 321 16.06 -24.54 1.05
C ILE A 321 16.02 -25.39 -0.21
N GLU A 322 14.84 -25.68 -0.70
CA GLU A 322 14.65 -26.47 -1.92
C GLU A 322 13.52 -25.85 -2.74
N GLY A 323 13.58 -25.99 -4.05
CA GLY A 323 12.58 -25.42 -4.93
C GLY A 323 12.96 -25.51 -6.39
N SER A 324 12.51 -24.55 -7.19
CA SER A 324 12.76 -24.48 -8.62
C SER A 324 13.00 -23.06 -9.08
N PHE A 325 13.61 -22.91 -10.25
CA PHE A 325 13.67 -21.65 -10.97
C PHE A 325 13.09 -21.75 -12.37
N VAL A 326 12.74 -20.58 -12.89
CA VAL A 326 12.50 -20.32 -14.30
C VAL A 326 13.26 -19.06 -14.71
N SER A 327 13.73 -18.98 -15.94
CA SER A 327 14.36 -17.78 -16.49
C SER A 327 13.68 -17.30 -17.77
N ASN A 328 13.81 -16.00 -18.05
CA ASN A 328 13.31 -15.41 -19.30
C ASN A 328 14.06 -15.89 -20.56
N THR A 329 15.14 -16.66 -20.40
CA THR A 329 15.89 -17.33 -21.48
C THR A 329 15.43 -18.77 -21.73
N GLY A 330 14.38 -19.22 -21.03
CA GLY A 330 13.81 -20.57 -21.15
C GLY A 330 14.49 -21.63 -20.26
N GLY A 331 15.42 -21.21 -19.40
CA GLY A 331 16.04 -22.08 -18.40
C GLY A 331 15.07 -22.42 -17.29
N TRP A 332 15.12 -23.64 -16.80
CA TRP A 332 14.30 -24.10 -15.68
C TRP A 332 14.93 -25.32 -15.03
N GLY A 333 14.51 -25.60 -13.80
CA GLY A 333 14.91 -26.81 -13.09
C GLY A 333 14.93 -26.62 -11.58
N PRO A 334 15.40 -27.64 -10.84
CA PRO A 334 15.42 -27.59 -9.39
C PRO A 334 16.57 -26.73 -8.86
N ILE A 335 16.31 -26.12 -7.71
CA ILE A 335 17.27 -25.42 -6.88
C ILE A 335 17.33 -26.11 -5.53
N SER A 336 18.54 -26.26 -5.01
CA SER A 336 18.75 -26.56 -3.59
C SER A 336 19.79 -25.64 -2.99
N GLY A 337 19.59 -25.27 -1.73
CA GLY A 337 20.49 -24.45 -0.96
C GLY A 337 20.78 -25.09 0.38
N LYS A 338 22.06 -25.13 0.76
CA LYS A 338 22.50 -25.54 2.10
C LYS A 338 23.16 -24.36 2.80
N ARG A 339 22.70 -24.02 4.00
CA ARG A 339 23.32 -22.98 4.81
C ARG A 339 24.72 -23.41 5.24
N LEU A 340 25.71 -22.58 4.96
CA LEU A 340 27.12 -22.78 5.33
C LEU A 340 27.47 -22.01 6.60
N ALA A 341 26.93 -20.80 6.76
CA ALA A 341 27.14 -19.97 7.93
C ALA A 341 25.89 -19.11 8.19
N PRO A 342 25.49 -18.91 9.46
CA PRO A 342 24.46 -17.93 9.79
C PRO A 342 24.98 -16.51 9.56
N CYS A 343 24.07 -15.54 9.48
CA CYS A 343 24.47 -14.15 9.54
C CYS A 343 25.15 -13.81 10.86
N LYS A 344 26.20 -13.01 10.76
CA LYS A 344 26.78 -12.36 11.93
C LYS A 344 25.89 -11.15 12.29
N PRO A 345 25.56 -10.98 13.59
CA PRO A 345 24.79 -9.83 14.04
C PRO A 345 25.54 -8.51 13.81
#